data_AF-A0A1Y3CII6-F1
#
_entry.id   AF-A0A1Y3CII6-F1
#
_cell.length_a   1.000
_cell.length_b   1.000
_cell.length_c   1.000
_cell.angle_alpha   90.00
_cell.angle_beta   90.00
_cell.angle_gamma   90.00
#
_symmetry.space_group_name_H-M   'P 1'
#
loop_
_entity.id
_entity.type
_entity.pdbx_description
1 polymer ?
#
loop_
_entity_poly.entity_id
_entity_poly.type
_entity_poly.pdbx_seq_one_letter_code
_entity_poly.pdbx_strand_id
1 'polypeptide(L)' 'MYSTLEINSHKKMTAEQILEEIEYPLESLERFLHLMTKMRLDGKVEEKEFTSLINTIHYQVLQISKAVNVK' A
#
# COMPACT_ATOMS: atom_id res chain seq x y z
N MET A 1 -13.95 6.25 -5.09
CA MET A 1 -12.48 6.22 -4.98
C MET A 1 -12.03 4.85 -5.42
N TYR A 2 -11.32 4.75 -6.54
CA TYR A 2 -10.67 3.51 -6.98
C TYR A 2 -9.43 3.30 -6.12
N SER A 3 -9.28 2.11 -5.53
CA SER A 3 -8.11 1.74 -4.73
C SER A 3 -6.90 1.67 -5.65
N THR A 4 -5.81 2.36 -5.34
CA THR A 4 -4.51 2.24 -6.04
C THR A 4 -3.83 0.89 -5.80
N LEU A 5 -4.49 -0.03 -5.09
CA LEU A 5 -4.03 -1.36 -4.72
C LEU A 5 -5.04 -2.41 -5.20
N GLU A 6 -5.53 -2.31 -6.43
CA GLU A 6 -6.27 -3.41 -7.06
C GLU A 6 -5.28 -4.41 -7.63
N ILE A 7 -4.98 -5.45 -6.86
CA ILE A 7 -4.32 -6.66 -7.36
C ILE A 7 -5.42 -7.52 -8.00
N ASN A 8 -5.25 -7.94 -9.26
CA ASN A 8 -6.24 -8.76 -9.96
C ASN A 8 -6.26 -10.17 -9.39
N SER A 9 -6.90 -10.36 -8.24
CA SER A 9 -6.97 -11.63 -7.50
C SER A 9 -7.74 -12.76 -8.19
N HIS A 10 -8.15 -12.59 -9.46
CA HIS A 10 -9.11 -13.47 -10.14
C HIS A 10 -8.49 -14.31 -11.28
N LYS A 11 -7.17 -14.27 -11.48
CA LYS A 11 -6.49 -15.09 -12.51
C LYS A 11 -5.52 -16.09 -11.89
N LYS A 12 -5.47 -17.30 -12.45
CA LYS A 12 -4.32 -18.20 -12.28
C LYS A 12 -3.10 -17.52 -12.91
N MET A 13 -2.33 -16.81 -12.10
CA MET A 13 -1.13 -16.10 -12.51
C MET A 13 0.10 -16.94 -12.21
N THR A 14 1.11 -16.87 -13.07
CA THR A 14 2.43 -17.47 -12.78
C THR A 14 3.17 -16.61 -11.74
N ALA A 15 4.23 -17.17 -11.16
CA ALA A 15 5.04 -16.45 -10.18
C ALA A 15 5.63 -15.15 -10.75
N GLU A 16 6.02 -15.16 -12.04
CA GLU A 16 6.53 -13.98 -12.75
C GLU A 16 5.45 -12.91 -12.92
N GLN A 17 4.23 -13.31 -13.27
CA GLN A 17 3.10 -12.39 -13.42
C GLN A 17 2.70 -11.75 -12.09
N ILE A 18 2.77 -12.52 -11.00
CA ILE A 18 2.55 -12.00 -9.64
C ILE A 18 3.64 -10.97 -9.31
N LEU A 19 4.90 -11.26 -9.66
CA LEU A 19 6.04 -10.35 -9.45
C LEU A 19 5.88 -9.02 -10.20
N GLU A 20 5.49 -9.06 -11.47
CA GLU A 20 5.19 -7.84 -12.25
C GLU A 20 3.99 -7.07 -11.68
N GLU A 21 2.94 -7.77 -11.23
CA GLU A 21 1.77 -7.11 -10.65
C GLU A 21 2.05 -6.45 -9.30
N ILE A 22 3.00 -6.96 -8.51
CA ILE A 22 3.33 -6.39 -7.18
C ILE A 22 4.42 -5.32 -7.23
N GLU A 23 5.26 -5.28 -8.27
CA GLU A 23 6.37 -4.32 -8.39
C GLU A 23 5.88 -2.86 -8.38
N TYR A 24 4.87 -2.55 -9.20
CA TYR A 24 4.32 -1.20 -9.29
C TYR A 24 3.57 -0.75 -8.01
N PRO A 25 2.71 -1.59 -7.39
CA PRO A 25 2.15 -1.31 -6.07
C PRO A 25 3.19 -1.08 -4.97
N LEU A 26 4.29 -1.84 -4.96
CA LEU A 26 5.35 -1.70 -3.97
C LEU A 26 6.11 -0.39 -4.13
N GLU A 27 6.49 -0.03 -5.36
CA GLU A 27 7.15 1.24 -5.64
C GLU A 27 6.24 2.43 -5.29
N SER A 28 4.94 2.33 -5.62
CA SER A 28 3.96 3.35 -5.26
C SER A 28 3.79 3.49 -3.74
N LEU A 29 3.84 2.38 -2.99
CA LEU A 29 3.75 2.39 -1.53
C LEU A 29 5.00 3.04 -0.91
N GLU A 30 6.18 2.73 -1.43
CA GLU A 30 7.44 3.32 -0.96
C GLU A 30 7.47 4.83 -1.19
N ARG A 31 7.10 5.28 -2.40
CA ARG A 31 6.99 6.72 -2.74
C ARG A 31 5.98 7.43 -1.83
N PHE A 32 4.84 6.79 -1.54
CA PHE A 32 3.82 7.35 -0.66
C PHE A 32 4.33 7.51 0.78
N LEU A 33 4.97 6.48 1.34
CA LEU A 33 5.58 6.51 2.67
C LEU A 33 6.68 7.57 2.78
N HIS A 34 7.49 7.71 1.72
CA HIS A 34 8.53 8.75 1.64
C HIS A 34 7.93 10.17 1.67
N LEU A 35 6.93 10.44 0.83
CA LEU A 35 6.23 11.73 0.78
C LEU A 35 5.56 12.08 2.11
N MET A 36 4.87 11.12 2.70
CA MET A 36 4.25 11.21 4.03
C MET A 36 5.25 11.63 5.11
N THR A 37 6.40 10.94 5.16
CA THR A 37 7.46 11.23 6.14
C THR A 37 8.03 12.63 5.94
N LYS A 38 8.24 13.04 4.68
CA LYS A 38 8.72 14.39 4.35
C LYS A 38 7.70 15.47 4.73
N MET A 39 6.41 15.24 4.49
CA MET A 39 5.34 16.19 4.87
C MET A 39 5.21 16.35 6.39
N ARG A 40 5.46 15.29 7.17
CA ARG A 40 5.55 15.35 8.63
C ARG A 40 6.75 16.18 9.10
N LEU A 41 7.93 15.98 8.50
CA LEU A 41 9.15 16.72 8.83
C LEU A 41 9.05 18.20 8.46
N ASP A 42 8.36 18.52 7.36
CA ASP A 42 8.10 19.90 6.92
C ASP A 42 7.04 20.62 7.80
N GLY A 43 6.47 19.96 8.81
CA GLY A 43 5.41 20.52 9.67
C GLY A 43 4.08 20.75 8.95
N LYS A 44 3.88 20.15 7.76
CA LYS A 44 2.70 20.34 6.92
C LYS A 44 1.53 19.43 7.28
N VAL A 45 1.75 18.46 8.17
CA VAL A 45 0.76 17.46 8.59
C VAL A 45 0.80 17.34 10.11
N GLU A 46 -0.35 17.51 10.74
CA GLU A 46 -0.46 17.36 12.19
C GLU A 46 -0.21 15.91 12.62
N GLU A 47 0.16 15.72 13.89
CA GLU A 47 0.54 14.39 14.40
C GLU A 47 -0.60 13.40 14.31
N LYS A 48 -1.80 13.88 14.59
CA LYS A 48 -3.02 13.10 14.54
C LYS A 48 -3.33 12.66 13.11
N GLU A 49 -3.19 13.54 12.14
CA GLU A 49 -3.42 13.24 10.72
C GLU A 49 -2.38 12.24 10.20
N PHE A 50 -1.11 12.43 10.55
CA PHE A 50 -0.04 11.50 10.18
C PHE A 50 -0.28 10.10 10.77
N THR A 51 -0.65 10.03 12.05
CA THR A 51 -0.96 8.76 12.72
C THR A 51 -2.17 8.07 12.10
N SER A 52 -3.23 8.82 11.78
CA SER A 52 -4.40 8.28 11.08
C SER A 52 -4.03 7.71 9.71
N LEU A 53 -3.20 8.41 8.93
CA LEU A 53 -2.76 7.95 7.61
C LEU A 53 -1.91 6.67 7.71
N ILE A 54 -0.97 6.58 8.66
CA ILE A 54 -0.18 5.36 8.90
C ILE A 54 -1.09 4.18 9.29
N ASN A 55 -2.08 4.41 10.16
CA ASN A 55 -3.03 3.37 10.56
C ASN A 55 -3.87 2.87 9.38
N THR A 56 -4.29 3.76 8.47
CA THR A 56 -5.01 3.38 7.24
C THR A 56 -4.15 2.52 6.32
N ILE A 57 -2.87 2.89 6.11
CA ILE A 57 -1.93 2.08 5.31
C ILE A 57 -1.75 0.70 5.94
N HIS A 58 -1.50 0.65 7.24
CA HIS A 58 -1.31 -0.61 7.96
C HIS A 58 -2.52 -1.53 7.80
N TYR A 59 -3.73 -0.99 7.92
CA TYR A 59 -4.96 -1.74 7.70
C TYR A 59 -5.06 -2.29 6.27
N GLN A 60 -4.75 -1.47 5.24
CA GLN A 60 -4.78 -1.90 3.85
C GLN A 60 -3.77 -3.02 3.56
N VAL A 61 -2.53 -2.89 4.06
CA VAL A 61 -1.50 -3.94 3.93
C VAL A 61 -1.93 -5.23 4.62
N LEU A 62 -2.56 -5.14 5.80
CA LEU A 62 -3.10 -6.30 6.50
C LEU A 62 -4.20 -7.00 5.69
N GLN A 63 -5.09 -6.26 5.04
CA GLN A 63 -6.14 -6.84 4.17
C GLN A 63 -5.54 -7.53 2.95
N ILE A 64 -4.53 -6.93 2.31
CA ILE A 64 -3.81 -7.55 1.19
C ILE A 64 -3.12 -8.84 1.63
N SER A 65 -2.40 -8.80 2.76
CA SER A 65 -1.74 -9.98 3.31
C SER A 65 -2.73 -11.10 3.62
N LYS A 66 -3.90 -10.77 4.17
CA LYS A 66 -4.98 -11.75 4.38
C LYS A 66 -5.47 -12.33 3.07
N ALA A 67 -5.75 -11.50 2.06
CA ALA A 67 -6.23 -11.93 0.74
C ALA A 67 -5.23 -12.85 0.01
N VAL A 68 -3.93 -12.56 0.12
CA VAL A 68 -2.86 -13.37 -0.47
C VAL A 68 -2.64 -14.67 0.30
N ASN A 69 -2.80 -14.66 1.63
CA ASN A 69 -2.59 -15.82 2.49
C ASN A 69 -3.87 -16.64 2.77
N VAL A 70 -4.99 -16.38 2.08
CA VAL A 70 -6.17 -17.26 2.19
C VAL A 70 -5.81 -18.61 1.59
N LYS A 71 -5.52 -19.57 2.45
CA LYS A 71 -5.55 -21.00 2.14
C LYS A 71 -6.99 -21.48 1.99
#